data_AF-X0WD51-F1
#
_entry.id   AF-X0WD51-F1
#
_cell.length_a   1.000
_cell.length_b   1.000
_cell.length_c   1.000
_cell.angle_alpha   90.00
_cell.angle_beta   90.00
_cell.angle_gamma   90.00
#
_symmetry.space_group_name_H-M   'P 1'
#
loop_
_entity.id
_entity.type
_entity.pdbx_description
1 polymer ?
#
loop_
_entity_poly.entity_id
_entity_poly.type
_entity_poly.pdbx_seq_one_letter_code
_entity_poly.pdbx_strand_id
1 'polypeptide(L)'
;LILPQLAAPGVDTRLVRKETGWRCKFGPVYARDIPEYAASRFKKTDAMRRVKWPLVDRLDAGIGVFFPVFLLILVILAIFLRAWLAEFAVLSPGLFLLMYGFYPFIPGRAGWHKLLFLEALLGVGLLGYILLVADQSTYTRDLLLMAMGLVAVIGIDFGGVTPLYKSDLDPVLGKLGLKRIGPVDFGERAKIIGGKIVLNPTSCTGCGICYDVCPTGVYEIEKNGHKTAVIKYPKLCEACEACVLQCPKGALSFETRSRT
;
A
#
# COMPACT_ATOMS: atom_id res chain seq x y z
N LEU A 1 20.17 -15.85 -8.88
CA LEU A 1 18.96 -15.10 -9.26
C LEU A 1 18.83 -13.86 -8.38
N ILE A 2 18.73 -12.67 -8.96
CA ILE A 2 18.37 -11.44 -8.23
C ILE A 2 16.86 -11.29 -8.30
N LEU A 3 16.20 -11.17 -7.15
CA LEU A 3 14.76 -11.01 -7.03
C LEU A 3 14.41 -9.55 -6.70
N PRO A 4 13.25 -9.03 -7.15
CA PRO A 4 12.74 -7.75 -6.68
C PRO A 4 12.55 -7.78 -5.16
N GLN A 5 13.01 -6.75 -4.44
CA GLN A 5 12.93 -6.75 -2.97
C GLN A 5 11.49 -6.89 -2.47
N LEU A 6 10.54 -6.21 -3.13
CA LEU A 6 9.14 -6.18 -2.72
C LEU A 6 8.41 -7.52 -2.95
N ALA A 7 9.03 -8.48 -3.63
CA ALA A 7 8.52 -9.83 -3.75
C ALA A 7 8.86 -10.72 -2.52
N ALA A 8 9.65 -10.22 -1.57
CA ALA A 8 10.09 -10.98 -0.39
C ALA A 8 8.95 -11.58 0.48
N PRO A 9 7.76 -10.97 0.60
CA PRO A 9 6.60 -11.61 1.25
C PRO A 9 6.07 -12.85 0.52
N GLY A 10 6.22 -12.92 -0.80
CA GLY A 10 5.54 -13.91 -1.65
C GLY A 10 6.45 -14.97 -2.28
N VAL A 11 7.78 -14.87 -2.11
CA VAL A 11 8.74 -15.80 -2.71
C VAL A 11 9.47 -16.59 -1.63
N ASP A 12 9.24 -17.90 -1.58
CA ASP A 12 10.03 -18.81 -0.75
C ASP A 12 11.37 -19.15 -1.44
N THR A 13 12.45 -18.54 -0.94
CA THR A 13 13.81 -18.74 -1.50
C THR A 13 14.38 -20.13 -1.25
N ARG A 14 13.90 -20.86 -0.23
CA ARG A 14 14.31 -22.24 0.06
C ARG A 14 13.67 -23.18 -0.93
N LEU A 15 12.38 -22.99 -1.21
CA LEU A 15 11.65 -23.74 -2.23
C LEU A 15 12.26 -23.51 -3.61
N VAL A 16 12.52 -22.25 -4.01
CA VAL A 16 13.19 -21.96 -5.30
C VAL A 16 14.52 -22.71 -5.40
N ARG A 17 15.34 -22.69 -4.35
CA ARG A 17 16.61 -23.42 -4.34
C ARG A 17 16.42 -24.93 -4.44
N LYS A 18 15.41 -25.49 -3.77
CA LYS A 18 15.11 -26.93 -3.78
C LYS A 18 14.70 -27.38 -5.19
N GLU A 19 13.79 -26.64 -5.84
CA GLU A 19 13.21 -27.04 -7.12
C GLU A 19 14.11 -26.70 -8.32
N THR A 20 14.93 -25.65 -8.24
CA THR A 20 15.70 -25.15 -9.40
C THR A 20 17.22 -25.16 -9.20
N GLY A 21 17.71 -25.39 -7.97
CA GLY A 21 19.11 -25.21 -7.61
C GLY A 21 19.57 -23.75 -7.55
N TRP A 22 18.73 -22.78 -7.90
CA TRP A 22 19.11 -21.37 -7.94
C TRP A 22 19.26 -20.77 -6.55
N ARG A 23 20.31 -19.96 -6.38
CA ARG A 23 20.50 -19.13 -5.19
C ARG A 23 19.87 -17.76 -5.42
N CYS A 24 18.91 -17.42 -4.58
CA CYS A 24 18.21 -16.15 -4.62
C CYS A 24 18.88 -15.09 -3.76
N LYS A 25 18.90 -13.86 -4.23
CA LYS A 25 19.20 -12.65 -3.44
C LYS A 25 18.16 -11.59 -3.75
N PHE A 26 17.59 -10.97 -2.71
CA PHE A 26 16.72 -9.82 -2.92
C PHE A 26 17.57 -8.59 -3.24
N GLY A 27 17.37 -8.07 -4.45
CA GLY A 27 18.01 -6.87 -4.95
C GLY A 27 17.49 -5.60 -4.27
N PRO A 28 17.83 -4.42 -4.82
CA PRO A 28 17.30 -3.14 -4.39
C PRO A 28 15.80 -3.02 -4.67
N VAL A 29 15.16 -2.01 -4.06
CA VAL A 29 13.78 -1.63 -4.35
C VAL A 29 13.63 -1.15 -5.79
N TYR A 30 14.56 -0.31 -6.25
CA TYR A 30 14.51 0.27 -7.59
C TYR A 30 15.45 -0.47 -8.55
N ALA A 31 14.92 -0.87 -9.70
CA ALA A 31 15.67 -1.64 -10.69
C ALA A 31 16.93 -0.90 -11.22
N ARG A 32 16.89 0.44 -11.28
CA ARG A 32 18.04 1.27 -11.67
C ARG A 32 19.28 1.08 -10.78
N ASP A 33 19.09 0.61 -9.54
CA ASP A 33 20.19 0.40 -8.58
C ASP A 33 20.83 -1.01 -8.73
N ILE A 34 20.29 -1.88 -9.60
CA ILE A 34 20.79 -3.26 -9.81
C ILE A 34 22.26 -3.30 -10.27
N PRO A 35 22.72 -2.46 -11.23
CA PRO A 35 24.12 -2.48 -11.65
C PRO A 35 25.09 -2.17 -10.50
N GLU A 36 24.81 -1.14 -9.69
CA GLU A 36 25.62 -0.79 -8.53
C GLU A 36 25.58 -1.90 -7.46
N TYR A 37 24.40 -2.48 -7.22
CA TYR A 37 24.24 -3.62 -6.32
C TYR A 37 25.07 -4.84 -6.78
N ALA A 38 25.15 -5.11 -8.09
CA ALA A 38 25.98 -6.19 -8.63
C ALA A 38 27.48 -5.86 -8.47
N ALA A 39 27.89 -4.63 -8.76
CA ALA A 39 29.26 -4.16 -8.59
C ALA A 39 29.72 -4.20 -7.13
N SER A 40 28.82 -3.96 -6.16
CA SER A 40 29.10 -4.00 -4.71
C SER A 40 29.16 -5.41 -4.12
N ARG A 41 29.26 -6.46 -4.95
CA ARG A 41 29.18 -7.88 -4.56
C ARG A 41 27.87 -8.21 -3.84
N PHE A 42 26.77 -7.64 -4.32
CA PHE A 42 25.42 -7.88 -3.80
C PHE A 42 25.24 -7.39 -2.35
N LYS A 43 25.87 -6.27 -2.00
CA LYS A 43 25.65 -5.59 -0.71
C LYS A 43 24.77 -4.36 -0.93
N LYS A 44 23.63 -4.31 -0.25
CA LYS A 44 22.73 -3.15 -0.32
C LYS A 44 23.20 -2.03 0.61
N THR A 45 23.04 -0.80 0.14
CA THR A 45 23.05 0.37 1.00
C THR A 45 21.70 0.55 1.69
N ASP A 46 21.64 1.36 2.75
CA ASP A 46 20.38 1.70 3.42
C ASP A 46 19.39 2.41 2.46
N ALA A 47 19.90 3.15 1.47
CA ALA A 47 19.09 3.82 0.47
C ALA A 47 18.47 2.83 -0.53
N MET A 48 19.23 1.84 -1.00
CA MET A 48 18.77 0.83 -1.97
C MET A 48 17.61 -0.02 -1.44
N ARG A 49 17.55 -0.22 -0.12
CA ARG A 49 16.50 -1.02 0.52
C ARG A 49 15.22 -0.23 0.81
N ARG A 50 15.23 1.10 0.78
CA ARG A 50 14.08 1.92 1.17
C ARG A 50 13.22 2.34 -0.02
N VAL A 51 11.92 2.20 0.13
CA VAL A 51 10.95 2.79 -0.81
C VAL A 51 10.94 4.31 -0.61
N LYS A 52 11.04 5.06 -1.71
CA LYS A 52 11.03 6.54 -1.70
C LYS A 52 9.63 7.12 -1.94
N TRP A 53 8.81 6.42 -2.74
CA TRP A 53 7.44 6.83 -3.11
C TRP A 53 7.26 8.31 -3.54
N PRO A 54 8.12 8.82 -4.47
CA PRO A 54 8.00 10.17 -5.02
C PRO A 54 6.70 10.37 -5.80
N LEU A 55 6.46 11.61 -6.23
CA LEU A 55 5.25 11.97 -7.00
C LEU A 55 5.06 11.10 -8.25
N VAL A 56 6.14 10.83 -8.99
CA VAL A 56 6.06 10.04 -10.22
C VAL A 56 5.58 8.62 -9.94
N ASP A 57 6.17 7.92 -8.96
CA ASP A 57 5.75 6.56 -8.56
C ASP A 57 4.28 6.55 -8.11
N ARG A 58 3.83 7.60 -7.42
CA ARG A 58 2.43 7.73 -6.96
C ARG A 58 1.45 7.87 -8.11
N LEU A 59 1.78 8.73 -9.06
CA LEU A 59 0.93 8.95 -10.24
C LEU A 59 0.94 7.72 -11.16
N ASP A 60 2.08 7.08 -11.35
CA ASP A 60 2.20 5.86 -12.18
C ASP A 60 1.33 4.73 -11.63
N ALA A 61 1.47 4.40 -10.34
CA ALA A 61 0.62 3.41 -9.69
C ALA A 61 -0.86 3.78 -9.73
N GLY A 62 -1.16 5.06 -9.47
CA GLY A 62 -2.53 5.57 -9.54
C GLY A 62 -3.13 5.45 -10.94
N ILE A 63 -2.39 5.81 -11.99
CA ILE A 63 -2.85 5.77 -13.39
C ILE A 63 -3.14 4.32 -13.78
N GLY A 64 -2.27 3.37 -13.39
CA GLY A 64 -2.48 1.95 -13.67
C GLY A 64 -3.80 1.40 -13.12
N VAL A 65 -4.24 1.90 -11.97
CA VAL A 65 -5.51 1.51 -11.34
C VAL A 65 -6.69 2.33 -11.89
N PHE A 66 -6.50 3.64 -12.05
CA PHE A 66 -7.52 4.59 -12.46
C PHE A 66 -7.95 4.38 -13.92
N PHE A 67 -7.00 4.23 -14.84
CA PHE A 67 -7.26 4.29 -16.28
C PHE A 67 -8.24 3.23 -16.78
N PRO A 68 -8.13 1.93 -16.40
CA PRO A 68 -9.10 0.92 -16.85
C PRO A 68 -10.52 1.18 -16.33
N VAL A 69 -10.64 1.59 -15.07
CA VAL A 69 -11.94 1.87 -14.44
C VAL A 69 -12.57 3.13 -15.04
N PHE A 70 -11.76 4.17 -15.27
CA PHE A 70 -12.17 5.41 -15.91
C PHE A 70 -12.72 5.17 -17.32
N LEU A 71 -12.00 4.39 -18.15
CA LEU A 71 -12.47 4.05 -19.49
C LEU A 71 -13.78 3.27 -19.48
N LEU A 72 -13.91 2.30 -18.58
CA LEU A 72 -15.14 1.52 -18.44
C LEU A 72 -16.33 2.43 -18.09
N ILE A 73 -16.16 3.34 -17.13
CA ILE A 73 -17.23 4.27 -16.73
C ILE A 73 -17.55 5.25 -17.86
N LEU A 74 -16.57 5.75 -18.61
CA LEU A 74 -16.81 6.61 -19.78
C LEU A 74 -17.71 5.92 -20.82
N VAL A 75 -17.45 4.65 -21.12
CA VAL A 75 -18.28 3.87 -22.06
C VAL A 75 -19.71 3.73 -21.54
N ILE A 76 -19.87 3.41 -20.25
CA ILE A 76 -21.20 3.30 -19.62
C ILE A 76 -21.94 4.63 -19.69
N LEU A 77 -21.31 5.74 -19.32
CA LEU A 77 -21.92 7.07 -19.37
C LEU A 77 -22.26 7.49 -20.81
N ALA A 78 -21.39 7.20 -21.78
CA ALA A 78 -21.63 7.52 -23.18
C ALA A 78 -22.83 6.78 -23.78
N ILE A 79 -23.21 5.63 -23.23
CA ILE A 79 -24.37 4.85 -23.69
C ILE A 79 -25.64 5.25 -22.91
N PHE A 80 -25.56 5.31 -21.58
CA PHE A 80 -26.75 5.37 -20.72
C PHE A 80 -27.01 6.74 -20.08
N LEU A 81 -25.97 7.56 -19.86
CA LEU A 81 -26.03 8.76 -19.02
C LEU A 81 -25.21 9.91 -19.61
N ARG A 82 -25.44 10.21 -20.91
CA ARG A 82 -24.65 11.19 -21.68
C ARG A 82 -24.62 12.58 -21.05
N ALA A 83 -25.65 12.96 -20.31
CA ALA A 83 -25.78 14.26 -19.67
C ALA A 83 -24.68 14.57 -18.65
N TRP A 84 -24.04 13.55 -18.07
CA TRP A 84 -22.97 13.70 -17.07
C TRP A 84 -21.58 13.30 -17.59
N LEU A 85 -21.48 13.00 -18.88
CA LEU A 85 -20.25 12.47 -19.48
C LEU A 85 -19.10 13.47 -19.43
N ALA A 86 -19.37 14.74 -19.74
CA ALA A 86 -18.35 15.77 -19.81
C ALA A 86 -17.82 16.11 -18.41
N GLU A 87 -18.72 16.23 -17.44
CA GLU A 87 -18.42 16.52 -16.05
C GLU A 87 -17.59 15.39 -15.44
N PHE A 88 -17.96 14.13 -15.67
CA PHE A 88 -17.17 12.99 -15.23
C PHE A 88 -15.79 12.97 -15.90
N ALA A 89 -15.72 13.18 -17.22
CA ALA A 89 -14.47 13.14 -17.99
C ALA A 89 -13.45 14.19 -17.53
N VAL A 90 -13.91 15.32 -16.97
CA VAL A 90 -13.05 16.39 -16.44
C VAL A 90 -12.79 16.21 -14.95
N LEU A 91 -13.84 15.98 -14.16
CA LEU A 91 -13.75 15.97 -12.70
C LEU A 91 -12.99 14.74 -12.20
N SER A 92 -13.22 13.57 -12.79
CA SER A 92 -12.63 12.32 -12.33
C SER A 92 -11.09 12.31 -12.44
N PRO A 93 -10.46 12.66 -13.59
CA PRO A 93 -9.01 12.78 -13.66
C PRO A 93 -8.44 13.89 -12.77
N GLY A 94 -9.16 15.01 -12.65
CA GLY A 94 -8.74 16.12 -11.78
C GLY A 94 -8.66 15.72 -10.30
N LEU A 95 -9.72 15.08 -9.80
CA LEU A 95 -9.76 14.54 -8.43
C LEU A 95 -8.72 13.44 -8.23
N PHE A 96 -8.57 12.53 -9.19
CA PHE A 96 -7.54 11.50 -9.16
C PHE A 96 -6.12 12.10 -9.00
N LEU A 97 -5.75 13.05 -9.86
CA LEU A 97 -4.43 13.71 -9.82
C LEU A 97 -4.22 14.45 -8.51
N LEU A 98 -5.26 15.13 -8.00
CA LEU A 98 -5.21 15.83 -6.72
C LEU A 98 -5.00 14.83 -5.57
N MET A 99 -5.78 13.77 -5.53
CA MET A 99 -5.77 12.77 -4.48
C MET A 99 -4.43 12.01 -4.40
N TYR A 100 -3.92 11.49 -5.53
CA TYR A 100 -2.65 10.75 -5.56
C TYR A 100 -1.43 11.69 -5.50
N GLY A 101 -1.53 12.85 -6.16
CA GLY A 101 -0.48 13.86 -6.20
C GLY A 101 -0.22 14.51 -4.85
N PHE A 102 -1.27 14.73 -4.04
CA PHE A 102 -1.15 15.31 -2.70
C PHE A 102 -1.30 14.29 -1.57
N TYR A 103 -1.41 13.00 -1.85
CA TYR A 103 -1.62 11.94 -0.86
C TYR A 103 -0.80 12.08 0.45
N PRO A 104 0.52 12.35 0.43
CA PRO A 104 1.32 12.51 1.67
C PRO A 104 0.88 13.68 2.56
N PHE A 105 0.32 14.73 1.96
CA PHE A 105 -0.10 15.96 2.65
C PHE A 105 -1.54 15.89 3.18
N ILE A 106 -2.34 14.93 2.72
CA ILE A 106 -3.71 14.74 3.21
C ILE A 106 -3.63 14.30 4.68
N PRO A 107 -4.27 15.01 5.61
CA PRO A 107 -4.27 14.64 7.03
C PRO A 107 -4.77 13.23 7.27
N GLY A 108 -4.09 12.50 8.15
CA GLY A 108 -4.43 11.12 8.51
C GLY A 108 -3.27 10.13 8.32
N ARG A 109 -3.30 9.06 9.11
CA ARG A 109 -2.23 8.03 9.12
C ARG A 109 -2.43 6.93 8.07
N ALA A 110 -3.67 6.53 7.82
CA ALA A 110 -4.05 5.44 6.90
C ALA A 110 -5.01 5.97 5.81
N GLY A 111 -5.28 5.17 4.78
CA GLY A 111 -6.10 5.57 3.63
C GLY A 111 -7.50 6.02 4.03
N TRP A 112 -8.20 5.26 4.90
CA TRP A 112 -9.54 5.64 5.38
C TRP A 112 -9.57 6.96 6.13
N HIS A 113 -8.56 7.28 6.94
CA HIS A 113 -8.53 8.55 7.67
C HIS A 113 -8.39 9.74 6.70
N LYS A 114 -7.59 9.56 5.65
CA LYS A 114 -7.43 10.54 4.59
C LYS A 114 -8.71 10.69 3.77
N LEU A 115 -9.38 9.58 3.44
CA LEU A 115 -10.67 9.58 2.76
C LEU A 115 -11.73 10.33 3.58
N LEU A 116 -11.90 9.97 4.85
CA LEU A 116 -12.87 10.62 5.74
C LEU A 116 -12.60 12.12 5.90
N PHE A 117 -11.33 12.53 5.91
CA PHE A 117 -10.96 13.94 5.93
C PHE A 117 -11.44 14.66 4.65
N LEU A 118 -11.22 14.08 3.47
CA LEU A 118 -11.67 14.66 2.19
C LEU A 118 -13.20 14.69 2.10
N GLU A 119 -13.88 13.63 2.52
CA GLU A 119 -15.35 13.58 2.57
C GLU A 119 -15.92 14.61 3.53
N ALA A 120 -15.31 14.79 4.71
CA ALA A 120 -15.73 15.83 5.65
C ALA A 120 -15.57 17.23 5.04
N LEU A 121 -14.46 17.47 4.33
CA LEU A 121 -14.21 18.74 3.64
C LEU A 121 -15.27 19.01 2.55
N LEU A 122 -15.56 18.02 1.71
CA LEU A 122 -16.60 18.14 0.68
C LEU A 122 -18.00 18.29 1.29
N GLY A 123 -18.28 17.55 2.37
CA GLY A 123 -19.54 17.62 3.10
C GLY A 123 -19.78 19.00 3.73
N VAL A 124 -18.75 19.60 4.33
CA VAL A 124 -18.82 20.99 4.82
C VAL A 124 -19.06 21.97 3.66
N GLY A 125 -18.40 21.77 2.52
CA GLY A 125 -18.64 22.57 1.32
C GLY A 125 -20.08 22.46 0.82
N LEU A 126 -20.63 21.25 0.76
CA LEU A 126 -22.01 20.99 0.38
C LEU A 126 -23.02 21.60 1.36
N LEU A 127 -22.79 21.46 2.67
CA LEU A 127 -23.62 22.10 3.69
C LEU A 127 -23.56 23.62 3.59
N GLY A 128 -22.38 24.19 3.39
CA GLY A 128 -22.20 25.62 3.16
C GLY A 128 -22.98 26.09 1.93
N TYR A 129 -22.92 25.35 0.82
CA TYR A 129 -23.70 25.63 -0.39
C TYR A 129 -25.21 25.63 -0.09
N ILE A 130 -25.70 24.62 0.63
CA ILE A 130 -27.13 24.47 0.96
C ILE A 130 -27.61 25.53 1.97
N LEU A 131 -26.75 26.05 2.84
CA LEU A 131 -27.18 26.98 3.89
C LEU A 131 -26.96 28.44 3.53
N LEU A 132 -25.98 28.74 2.68
CA LEU A 132 -25.51 30.12 2.46
C LEU A 132 -25.82 30.65 1.05
N VAL A 133 -26.12 29.78 0.08
CA VAL A 133 -26.46 30.21 -1.29
C VAL A 133 -27.97 30.30 -1.42
N ALA A 134 -28.47 31.50 -1.73
CA ALA A 134 -29.91 31.78 -1.82
C ALA A 134 -30.57 31.17 -3.06
N ASP A 135 -29.88 31.16 -4.20
CA ASP A 135 -30.37 30.55 -5.45
C ASP A 135 -29.61 29.26 -5.75
N GLN A 136 -30.16 28.15 -5.25
CA GLN A 136 -29.48 26.85 -5.32
C GLN A 136 -29.76 26.17 -6.66
N SER A 137 -28.72 26.14 -7.49
CA SER A 137 -28.67 25.25 -8.65
C SER A 137 -28.59 23.78 -8.21
N THR A 138 -29.50 22.96 -8.73
CA THR A 138 -29.46 21.50 -8.59
C THR A 138 -28.22 20.91 -9.23
N TYR A 139 -27.77 21.47 -10.36
CA TYR A 139 -26.56 21.03 -11.05
C TYR A 139 -25.31 21.12 -10.16
N THR A 140 -25.12 22.24 -9.46
CA THR A 140 -23.95 22.41 -8.57
C THR A 140 -24.01 21.46 -7.38
N ARG A 141 -25.20 21.24 -6.80
CA ARG A 141 -25.38 20.26 -5.73
C ARG A 141 -25.01 18.85 -6.21
N ASP A 142 -25.51 18.46 -7.37
CA ASP A 142 -25.30 17.13 -7.94
C ASP A 142 -23.83 16.94 -8.36
N LEU A 143 -23.14 18.01 -8.80
CA LEU A 143 -21.70 18.00 -9.06
C LEU A 143 -20.88 17.78 -7.77
N LEU A 144 -21.26 18.40 -6.65
CA LEU A 144 -20.64 18.17 -5.35
C LEU A 144 -20.86 16.74 -4.85
N LEU A 145 -22.08 16.21 -5.03
CA LEU A 145 -22.39 14.82 -4.70
C LEU A 145 -21.61 13.83 -5.57
N MET A 146 -21.44 14.13 -6.86
CA MET A 146 -20.59 13.34 -7.75
C MET A 146 -19.13 13.40 -7.30
N ALA A 147 -18.62 14.57 -6.90
CA ALA A 147 -17.27 14.70 -6.36
C ALA A 147 -17.07 13.83 -5.12
N MET A 148 -18.03 13.84 -4.18
CA MET A 148 -18.01 12.95 -3.01
C MET A 148 -18.01 11.48 -3.41
N GLY A 149 -18.89 11.07 -4.33
CA GLY A 149 -18.91 9.68 -4.83
C GLY A 149 -17.59 9.25 -5.46
N LEU A 150 -16.97 10.13 -6.26
CA LEU A 150 -15.66 9.87 -6.87
C LEU A 150 -14.54 9.81 -5.83
N VAL A 151 -14.51 10.72 -4.86
CA VAL A 151 -13.54 10.71 -3.76
C VAL A 151 -13.66 9.42 -2.95
N ALA A 152 -14.89 9.01 -2.60
CA ALA A 152 -15.16 7.74 -1.94
C ALA A 152 -14.60 6.55 -2.72
N VAL A 153 -14.90 6.45 -4.02
CA VAL A 153 -14.44 5.34 -4.87
C VAL A 153 -12.92 5.35 -5.05
N ILE A 154 -12.32 6.50 -5.32
CA ILE A 154 -10.87 6.63 -5.55
C ILE A 154 -10.10 6.36 -4.25
N GLY A 155 -10.61 6.84 -3.11
CA GLY A 155 -9.94 6.76 -1.81
C GLY A 155 -10.20 5.49 -1.01
N ILE A 156 -11.12 4.62 -1.47
CA ILE A 156 -11.55 3.43 -0.71
C ILE A 156 -10.40 2.46 -0.39
N ASP A 157 -9.38 2.40 -1.26
CA ASP A 157 -8.21 1.54 -1.07
C ASP A 157 -6.87 2.25 -1.35
N PHE A 158 -6.70 3.46 -0.82
CA PHE A 158 -5.42 4.17 -0.91
C PHE A 158 -4.24 3.40 -0.31
N GLY A 159 -4.47 2.59 0.73
CA GLY A 159 -3.44 1.73 1.29
C GLY A 159 -3.02 0.60 0.34
N GLY A 160 -3.93 0.07 -0.48
CA GLY A 160 -3.66 -1.06 -1.37
C GLY A 160 -2.84 -0.71 -2.62
N VAL A 161 -2.85 0.56 -3.04
CA VAL A 161 -2.16 1.04 -4.26
C VAL A 161 -0.70 1.46 -4.02
N THR A 162 -0.23 1.34 -2.79
CA THR A 162 1.11 1.77 -2.38
C THR A 162 1.88 0.60 -1.77
N PRO A 163 3.19 0.46 -2.06
CA PRO A 163 4.02 -0.59 -1.48
C PRO A 163 4.33 -0.36 0.01
N LEU A 164 3.89 0.77 0.58
CA LEU A 164 4.17 1.20 1.94
C LEU A 164 3.05 0.92 2.94
N TYR A 165 1.88 0.49 2.47
CA TYR A 165 0.72 0.25 3.32
C TYR A 165 0.01 -1.03 2.88
N LYS A 166 -0.93 -1.48 3.72
CA LYS A 166 -1.83 -2.60 3.41
C LYS A 166 -3.11 -2.09 2.76
N SER A 167 -3.79 -2.98 2.04
CA SER A 167 -5.14 -2.71 1.58
C SER A 167 -6.05 -2.39 2.76
N ASP A 168 -6.74 -1.27 2.62
CA ASP A 168 -7.74 -0.74 3.52
C ASP A 168 -9.10 -1.41 3.26
N LEU A 169 -9.28 -1.94 2.06
CA LEU A 169 -10.52 -2.58 1.60
C LEU A 169 -10.58 -4.07 1.97
N ASP A 170 -9.45 -4.79 1.94
CA ASP A 170 -9.37 -6.23 2.27
C ASP A 170 -10.09 -6.60 3.58
N PRO A 171 -9.90 -5.89 4.71
CA PRO A 171 -10.54 -6.27 5.97
C PRO A 171 -12.05 -6.00 5.99
N VAL A 172 -12.52 -5.01 5.21
CA VAL A 172 -13.94 -4.70 5.07
C VAL A 172 -14.63 -5.80 4.26
N LEU A 173 -14.06 -6.20 3.13
CA LEU A 173 -14.56 -7.31 2.31
C LEU A 173 -14.63 -8.61 3.12
N GLY A 174 -13.60 -8.89 3.93
CA GLY A 174 -13.59 -10.05 4.83
C GLY A 174 -14.71 -10.02 5.87
N LYS A 175 -15.02 -8.85 6.46
CA LYS A 175 -16.16 -8.69 7.39
C LYS A 175 -17.51 -8.87 6.70
N LEU A 176 -17.63 -8.46 5.44
CA LEU A 176 -18.83 -8.63 4.62
C LEU A 176 -18.99 -10.06 4.05
N GLY A 177 -18.09 -10.99 4.38
CA GLY A 177 -18.15 -12.38 3.94
C GLY A 177 -17.63 -12.63 2.52
N LEU A 178 -17.10 -11.61 1.84
CA LEU A 178 -16.49 -11.69 0.52
C LEU A 178 -15.04 -12.19 0.64
N LYS A 179 -14.88 -13.49 0.88
CA LYS A 179 -13.58 -14.11 1.14
C LYS A 179 -12.76 -14.42 -0.11
N ARG A 180 -13.39 -14.56 -1.28
CA ARG A 180 -12.69 -14.93 -2.53
C ARG A 180 -13.34 -14.29 -3.75
N ILE A 181 -12.52 -13.74 -4.64
CA ILE A 181 -12.94 -13.30 -5.99
C ILE A 181 -11.98 -13.95 -6.98
N GLY A 182 -12.48 -14.89 -7.78
CA GLY A 182 -11.65 -15.70 -8.68
C GLY A 182 -10.54 -16.43 -7.92
N PRO A 183 -9.26 -16.35 -8.36
CA PRO A 183 -8.13 -16.99 -7.68
C PRO A 183 -7.63 -16.23 -6.44
N VAL A 184 -8.19 -15.05 -6.13
CA VAL A 184 -7.71 -14.18 -5.05
C VAL A 184 -8.48 -14.46 -3.76
N ASP A 185 -7.77 -14.86 -2.71
CA ASP A 185 -8.33 -15.11 -1.38
C ASP A 185 -8.07 -13.91 -0.45
N PHE A 186 -9.14 -13.21 -0.07
CA PHE A 186 -9.13 -12.09 0.88
C PHE A 186 -9.35 -12.55 2.32
N GLY A 187 -9.82 -13.79 2.53
CA GLY A 187 -10.19 -14.33 3.83
C GLY A 187 -9.02 -14.46 4.80
N GLU A 188 -7.81 -14.74 4.30
CA GLU A 188 -6.59 -14.77 5.12
C GLU A 188 -6.05 -13.37 5.41
N ARG A 189 -6.17 -12.44 4.45
CA ARG A 189 -5.68 -11.06 4.58
C ARG A 189 -6.45 -10.26 5.63
N ALA A 190 -7.75 -10.53 5.81
CA ALA A 190 -8.57 -9.90 6.84
C ALA A 190 -8.20 -10.29 8.29
N LYS A 191 -7.47 -11.40 8.50
CA LYS A 191 -7.03 -11.84 9.85
C LYS A 191 -5.85 -11.03 10.41
N ILE A 192 -5.29 -10.13 9.60
CA ILE A 192 -4.02 -9.45 9.85
C ILE A 192 -4.23 -8.10 10.57
N ILE A 193 -5.47 -7.68 10.86
CA ILE A 193 -5.73 -6.41 11.56
C ILE A 193 -5.10 -6.43 12.96
N GLY A 194 -4.11 -5.56 13.18
CA GLY A 194 -3.48 -5.34 14.48
C GLY A 194 -2.47 -6.41 14.89
N GLY A 195 -2.00 -7.24 13.95
CA GLY A 195 -0.88 -8.13 14.24
C GLY A 195 0.46 -7.41 14.23
N LYS A 196 1.40 -7.89 15.04
CA LYS A 196 2.74 -7.31 15.22
C LYS A 196 3.81 -8.34 14.93
N ILE A 197 4.95 -7.87 14.42
CA ILE A 197 6.13 -8.70 14.28
C ILE A 197 6.87 -8.75 15.61
N VAL A 198 7.18 -9.96 16.07
CA VAL A 198 7.95 -10.20 17.31
C VAL A 198 9.26 -10.88 16.96
N LEU A 199 10.35 -10.43 17.60
CA LEU A 199 11.69 -10.99 17.45
C LEU A 199 12.08 -11.73 18.72
N ASN A 200 12.46 -13.00 18.57
CA ASN A 200 13.10 -13.77 19.63
C ASN A 200 14.63 -13.57 19.57
N PRO A 201 15.24 -12.85 20.52
CA PRO A 201 16.67 -12.56 20.50
C PRO A 201 17.53 -13.81 20.68
N THR A 202 17.06 -14.85 21.38
CA THR A 202 17.86 -16.07 21.63
C THR A 202 18.06 -16.92 20.38
N SER A 203 17.11 -16.86 19.45
CA SER A 203 17.18 -17.56 18.16
C SER A 203 17.81 -16.70 17.05
N CYS A 204 18.02 -15.41 17.31
CA CYS A 204 18.56 -14.46 16.35
C CYS A 204 20.08 -14.63 16.22
N THR A 205 20.55 -14.77 14.97
CA THR A 205 21.99 -14.87 14.67
C THR A 205 22.60 -13.56 14.18
N GLY A 206 21.80 -12.48 14.11
CA GLY A 206 22.25 -11.20 13.56
C GLY A 206 22.60 -11.23 12.07
N CYS A 207 22.01 -12.16 11.29
CA CYS A 207 22.34 -12.34 9.87
C CYS A 207 21.97 -11.14 8.97
N GLY A 208 21.09 -10.24 9.41
CA GLY A 208 20.73 -9.02 8.69
C GLY A 208 19.68 -9.17 7.59
N ILE A 209 19.17 -10.38 7.30
CA ILE A 209 18.18 -10.58 6.22
C ILE A 209 16.91 -9.75 6.46
N CYS A 210 16.42 -9.68 7.70
CA CYS A 210 15.24 -8.87 8.05
C CYS A 210 15.45 -7.37 7.78
N TYR A 211 16.66 -6.86 8.02
CA TYR A 211 17.05 -5.50 7.69
C TYR A 211 17.09 -5.29 6.17
N ASP A 212 17.67 -6.24 5.43
CA ASP A 212 17.80 -6.17 3.98
C ASP A 212 16.45 -6.20 3.23
N VAL A 213 15.48 -6.98 3.70
CA VAL A 213 14.18 -7.14 3.01
C VAL A 213 13.14 -6.10 3.45
N CYS A 214 13.36 -5.37 4.54
CA CYS A 214 12.39 -4.40 5.07
C CYS A 214 12.42 -3.07 4.29
N PRO A 215 11.37 -2.74 3.50
CA PRO A 215 11.36 -1.53 2.69
C PRO A 215 11.11 -0.24 3.48
N THR A 216 10.50 -0.35 4.66
CA THR A 216 10.20 0.81 5.53
C THR A 216 11.31 1.09 6.54
N GLY A 217 12.25 0.16 6.71
CA GLY A 217 13.41 0.30 7.59
C GLY A 217 13.09 0.29 9.07
N VAL A 218 12.33 -0.72 9.48
CA VAL A 218 11.97 -1.00 10.88
C VAL A 218 13.15 -1.44 11.75
N TYR A 219 14.18 -2.05 11.15
CA TYR A 219 15.26 -2.74 11.87
C TYR A 219 16.55 -1.93 11.98
N GLU A 220 17.29 -2.16 13.07
CA GLU A 220 18.71 -1.85 13.24
C GLU A 220 19.47 -3.14 13.60
N ILE A 221 20.79 -3.15 13.39
CA ILE A 221 21.67 -4.26 13.80
C ILE A 221 22.60 -3.77 14.90
N GLU A 222 22.37 -4.22 16.13
CA GLU A 222 23.21 -3.90 17.28
C GLU A 222 24.38 -4.88 17.42
N LYS A 223 25.46 -4.42 18.05
CA LYS A 223 26.69 -5.19 18.28
C LYS A 223 27.09 -5.16 19.75
N ASN A 224 26.24 -5.69 20.62
CA ASN A 224 26.53 -5.83 22.04
C ASN A 224 26.96 -7.30 22.30
N GLY A 225 28.25 -7.58 22.08
CA GLY A 225 28.83 -8.93 22.18
C GLY A 225 28.58 -9.79 20.92
N HIS A 226 27.33 -10.10 20.63
CA HIS A 226 26.90 -10.74 19.37
C HIS A 226 26.08 -9.77 18.49
N LYS A 227 26.12 -9.96 17.17
CA LYS A 227 25.23 -9.21 16.26
C LYS A 227 23.79 -9.65 16.52
N THR A 228 22.89 -8.71 16.78
CA THR A 228 21.46 -9.00 16.85
C THR A 228 20.66 -7.94 16.11
N ALA A 229 19.57 -8.36 15.47
CA ALA A 229 18.61 -7.42 14.92
C ALA A 229 17.76 -6.84 16.05
N VAL A 230 17.29 -5.60 15.88
CA VAL A 230 16.37 -4.94 16.81
C VAL A 230 15.27 -4.25 16.00
N ILE A 231 14.03 -4.35 16.47
CA ILE A 231 12.88 -3.63 15.91
C ILE A 231 12.90 -2.21 16.50
N LYS A 232 13.59 -1.29 15.82
CA LYS A 232 13.78 0.09 16.30
C LYS A 232 12.57 0.97 16.05
N TYR A 233 11.91 0.79 14.90
CA TYR A 233 10.80 1.64 14.45
C TYR A 233 9.52 0.82 14.22
N PRO A 234 8.92 0.24 15.27
CA PRO A 234 7.75 -0.64 15.13
C PRO A 234 6.53 0.04 14.50
N LYS A 235 6.41 1.37 14.62
CA LYS A 235 5.31 2.14 14.01
C LYS A 235 5.38 2.22 12.48
N LEU A 236 6.53 1.93 11.87
CA LEU A 236 6.71 1.85 10.41
C LEU A 236 6.49 0.43 9.88
N CYS A 237 6.14 -0.51 10.76
CA CYS A 237 5.96 -1.90 10.39
C CYS A 237 4.54 -2.11 9.88
N GLU A 238 4.42 -2.35 8.59
CA GLU A 238 3.16 -2.77 7.98
C GLU A 238 2.88 -4.25 8.17
N ALA A 239 3.74 -5.00 8.85
CA ALA A 239 3.60 -6.45 9.03
C ALA A 239 3.31 -7.20 7.72
N CYS A 240 4.11 -6.94 6.66
CA CYS A 240 4.05 -7.65 5.38
C CYS A 240 4.69 -9.04 5.42
N GLU A 241 5.19 -9.48 6.57
CA GLU A 241 5.74 -10.82 6.82
C GLU A 241 6.98 -11.23 6.00
N ALA A 242 7.52 -10.37 5.12
CA ALA A 242 8.78 -10.62 4.42
C ALA A 242 9.89 -11.07 5.37
N CYS A 243 10.06 -10.38 6.49
CA CYS A 243 11.09 -10.70 7.47
C CYS A 243 10.86 -12.04 8.20
N VAL A 244 9.61 -12.47 8.35
CA VAL A 244 9.23 -13.77 8.94
C VAL A 244 9.59 -14.89 7.97
N LEU A 245 9.09 -14.80 6.73
CA LEU A 245 9.31 -15.80 5.68
C LEU A 245 10.80 -15.99 5.37
N GLN A 246 11.55 -14.88 5.28
CA GLN A 246 12.97 -14.92 4.91
C GLN A 246 13.92 -15.23 6.08
N CYS A 247 13.44 -15.33 7.33
CA CYS A 247 14.31 -15.61 8.47
C CYS A 247 14.78 -17.09 8.48
N PRO A 248 16.08 -17.39 8.28
CA PRO A 248 16.57 -18.77 8.19
C PRO A 248 16.44 -19.55 9.50
N LYS A 249 16.41 -18.85 10.64
CA LYS A 249 16.32 -19.43 11.99
C LYS A 249 14.93 -19.37 12.59
N GLY A 250 13.94 -18.78 11.89
CA GLY A 250 12.59 -18.61 12.43
C GLY A 250 12.55 -17.72 13.69
N ALA A 251 13.49 -16.80 13.83
CA ALA A 251 13.56 -15.91 15.00
C ALA A 251 12.48 -14.80 15.00
N LEU A 252 11.77 -14.63 13.88
CA LEU A 252 10.71 -13.64 13.73
C LEU A 252 9.37 -14.35 13.54
N SER A 253 8.34 -13.86 14.22
CA SER A 253 6.97 -14.37 14.13
C SER A 253 5.96 -13.24 13.98
N PHE A 254 4.78 -13.58 13.47
CA PHE A 254 3.63 -12.68 13.40
C PHE A 254 2.63 -13.07 14.50
N GLU A 255 2.39 -12.16 15.45
CA GLU A 255 1.40 -12.33 16.50
C GLU A 255 0.13 -11.58 16.13
N THR A 256 -0.97 -12.29 15.85
CA THR A 256 -2.31 -11.70 15.76
C THR A 256 -2.81 -11.37 17.16
N ARG A 257 -3.40 -10.19 17.36
CA ARG A 257 -4.14 -9.89 18.58
C ARG A 257 -5.33 -10.85 18.65
N SER A 258 -5.31 -11.86 19.54
CA SER A 258 -6.47 -12.73 19.70
C SER A 258 -7.65 -11.85 20.13
N ARG A 259 -8.79 -12.03 19.47
CA ARG A 259 -10.06 -11.46 19.95
C ARG A 259 -10.43 -12.26 21.20
N THR A 260 -10.11 -11.73 22.38
CA THR A 260 -10.92 -11.99 23.58
C THR A 260 -12.29 -11.36 23.41
#